data_AF-A0A1W9SL56-F1
#
_entry.id   AF-A0A1W9SL56-F1
#
_cell.length_a   1.000
_cell.length_b   1.000
_cell.length_c   1.000
_cell.angle_alpha   90.00
_cell.angle_beta   90.00
_cell.angle_gamma   90.00
#
_symmetry.space_group_name_H-M   'P 1'
#
loop_
_entity.id
_entity.type
_entity.pdbx_description
1 polymer ?
#
loop_
_entity_poly.entity_id
_entity_poly.type
_entity_poly.pdbx_seq_one_letter_code
_entity_poly.pdbx_strand_id
1 'polypeptide(L)'
;MDATNVKTKSIVLTLWLLPPFLFSVNTSNVNAQNKILNKKISILAENEQTESVLKQISKKGRFYFSYNSDIINLDKKISIQKENTTVNEIIEALFEQKISAIETGNYIILKKNTNPQEEEKPVVNKLKQ
;
A
#
# COMPACT_ATOMS: atom_id res chain seq x y z
N MET A 1 -76.57 35.07 20.55
CA MET A 1 -75.71 33.91 20.22
C MET A 1 -74.52 34.43 19.42
N ASP A 2 -73.45 34.66 20.17
CA ASP A 2 -72.03 34.47 19.88
C ASP A 2 -71.39 34.85 18.54
N ALA A 3 -70.59 35.93 18.66
CA ALA A 3 -69.14 35.94 18.48
C ALA A 3 -68.56 35.49 17.13
N THR A 4 -68.44 36.46 16.22
CA THR A 4 -67.42 36.49 15.18
C THR A 4 -66.06 36.88 15.79
N ASN A 5 -65.10 35.96 15.83
CA ASN A 5 -63.68 36.32 15.96
C ASN A 5 -62.79 35.45 15.07
N VAL A 6 -62.20 36.14 14.10
CA VAL A 6 -61.20 35.73 13.13
C VAL A 6 -59.91 35.24 13.82
N LYS A 7 -59.80 33.93 14.05
CA LYS A 7 -58.53 33.32 14.48
C LYS A 7 -57.56 33.21 13.30
N THR A 8 -56.80 34.28 13.10
CA THR A 8 -55.41 34.33 12.65
C THR A 8 -54.92 33.29 11.63
N LYS A 9 -54.66 33.80 10.43
CA LYS A 9 -53.77 33.27 9.39
C LYS A 9 -52.50 32.65 10.00
N SER A 10 -52.17 31.41 9.64
CA SER A 10 -50.83 30.83 9.84
C SER A 10 -50.52 29.81 8.75
N ILE A 11 -49.85 30.32 7.72
CA ILE A 11 -48.67 29.74 7.03
C ILE A 11 -48.84 28.30 6.49
N VAL A 12 -49.10 28.28 5.18
CA VAL A 12 -48.82 27.23 4.21
C VAL A 12 -47.40 26.65 4.34
N LEU A 13 -47.25 25.36 3.97
CA LEU A 13 -46.08 24.70 3.32
C LEU A 13 -45.71 23.35 3.98
N THR A 14 -46.46 22.27 3.67
CA THR A 14 -45.97 20.89 3.88
C THR A 14 -45.52 20.30 2.56
N LEU A 15 -44.20 20.35 2.39
CA LEU A 15 -43.40 19.87 1.29
C LEU A 15 -43.14 18.35 1.41
N TRP A 16 -42.99 17.72 0.25
CA TRP A 16 -42.32 16.42 -0.04
C TRP A 16 -43.19 15.15 -0.09
N LEU A 17 -43.65 14.80 -1.30
CA LEU A 17 -44.04 13.43 -1.65
C LEU A 17 -42.85 12.75 -2.36
N LEU A 18 -42.42 11.63 -1.79
CA LEU A 18 -41.13 10.96 -1.95
C LEU A 18 -41.33 9.68 -2.80
N PRO A 19 -40.63 9.48 -3.93
CA PRO A 19 -40.57 8.16 -4.54
C PRO A 19 -39.32 7.41 -4.05
N PRO A 20 -39.42 6.32 -3.26
CA PRO A 20 -38.25 5.54 -2.93
C PRO A 20 -37.89 4.66 -4.14
N PHE A 21 -37.05 5.20 -5.02
CA PHE A 21 -36.30 4.38 -5.97
C PHE A 21 -35.40 3.46 -5.13
N LEU A 22 -35.64 2.16 -5.24
CA LEU A 22 -34.89 1.10 -4.57
C LEU A 22 -33.42 1.18 -5.00
N PHE A 23 -32.64 1.96 -4.28
CA PHE A 23 -31.19 1.90 -4.30
C PHE A 23 -30.79 0.55 -3.68
N SER A 24 -30.66 -0.48 -4.51
CA SER A 24 -29.95 -1.70 -4.13
C SER A 24 -28.48 -1.35 -3.92
N VAL A 25 -28.15 -1.01 -2.67
CA VAL A 25 -26.76 -0.88 -2.21
C VAL A 25 -26.14 -2.27 -2.19
N ASN A 26 -25.40 -2.62 -3.23
CA ASN A 26 -24.52 -3.78 -3.22
C ASN A 26 -23.30 -3.42 -2.37
N THR A 27 -23.36 -3.65 -1.05
CA THR A 27 -22.22 -3.44 -0.16
C THR A 27 -21.29 -4.66 -0.25
N SER A 28 -20.35 -4.63 -1.19
CA SER A 28 -19.21 -5.55 -1.15
C SER A 28 -18.31 -5.14 0.01
N ASN A 29 -18.43 -5.85 1.14
CA ASN A 29 -17.52 -5.73 2.28
C ASN A 29 -16.13 -6.23 1.87
N VAL A 30 -15.23 -5.32 1.47
CA VAL A 30 -13.82 -5.65 1.29
C VAL A 30 -13.14 -5.53 2.66
N ASN A 31 -12.98 -6.66 3.33
CA ASN A 31 -12.28 -6.73 4.61
C ASN A 31 -10.76 -6.60 4.37
N ALA A 32 -10.26 -5.38 4.24
CA ALA A 32 -8.87 -5.06 3.92
C ALA A 32 -7.90 -5.16 5.12
N GLN A 33 -8.18 -6.02 6.10
CA GLN A 33 -7.38 -6.15 7.33
C GLN A 33 -6.29 -7.25 7.25
N ASN A 34 -5.94 -7.73 6.06
CA ASN A 34 -4.81 -8.62 5.89
C ASN A 34 -3.55 -7.81 5.57
N LYS A 35 -2.63 -7.73 6.54
CA LYS A 35 -1.30 -7.12 6.35
C LYS A 35 -0.62 -7.74 5.14
N ILE A 36 -0.31 -6.93 4.14
CA ILE A 36 0.23 -7.36 2.85
C ILE A 36 1.60 -8.01 3.07
N LEU A 37 2.40 -7.44 3.98
CA LEU A 37 3.75 -7.92 4.29
C LEU A 37 3.77 -9.33 4.89
N ASN A 38 2.72 -9.72 5.62
CA ASN A 38 2.61 -11.04 6.25
C ASN A 38 2.04 -12.10 5.31
N LYS A 39 1.63 -11.72 4.10
CA LYS A 39 1.08 -12.66 3.12
C LYS A 39 2.17 -13.61 2.67
N LYS A 40 1.89 -14.92 2.71
CA LYS A 40 2.80 -15.95 2.22
C LYS A 40 2.62 -16.15 0.72
N ILE A 41 3.73 -16.16 -0.01
CA ILE A 41 3.77 -16.44 -1.45
C ILE A 41 4.95 -17.37 -1.77
N SER A 42 4.87 -18.01 -2.94
CA SER A 42 5.97 -18.77 -3.51
C SER A 42 6.43 -18.13 -4.82
N ILE A 43 7.73 -17.92 -4.96
CA ILE A 43 8.38 -17.33 -6.13
C ILE A 43 9.60 -18.15 -6.51
N LEU A 44 9.74 -18.35 -7.82
CA LEU A 44 10.92 -18.91 -8.47
C LEU A 44 11.27 -17.94 -9.59
N ALA A 45 12.42 -17.32 -9.49
CA ALA A 45 12.98 -16.47 -10.52
C ALA A 45 14.45 -16.83 -10.67
N GLU A 46 14.87 -17.10 -11.90
CA GLU A 46 16.24 -17.52 -12.21
C GLU A 46 16.81 -16.59 -13.28
N ASN A 47 17.85 -15.83 -12.91
CA ASN A 47 18.52 -14.88 -13.79
C ASN A 47 17.56 -13.85 -14.44
N GLU A 48 16.56 -13.42 -13.67
CA GLU A 48 15.53 -12.48 -14.11
C GLU A 48 15.85 -11.05 -13.68
N GLN A 49 15.39 -10.07 -14.46
CA GLN A 49 15.50 -8.67 -14.07
C GLN A 49 14.71 -8.39 -12.79
N THR A 50 15.27 -7.55 -11.93
CA THR A 50 14.66 -7.15 -10.65
C THR A 50 13.26 -6.58 -10.85
N GLU A 51 13.04 -5.82 -11.94
CA GLU A 51 11.70 -5.34 -12.31
C GLU A 51 10.70 -6.48 -12.53
N SER A 52 11.08 -7.51 -13.30
CA SER A 52 10.25 -8.68 -13.56
C SER A 52 9.89 -9.38 -12.26
N VAL A 53 10.88 -9.61 -11.40
CA VAL A 53 10.69 -10.27 -10.09
C VAL A 53 9.74 -9.47 -9.21
N LEU A 54 9.92 -8.14 -9.09
CA LEU A 54 9.00 -7.28 -8.34
C LEU A 54 7.57 -7.33 -8.93
N LYS A 55 7.44 -7.38 -10.25
CA LYS A 55 6.13 -7.51 -10.92
C LYS A 55 5.48 -8.88 -10.67
N GLN A 56 6.25 -9.95 -10.60
CA GLN A 56 5.75 -11.26 -10.24
C GLN A 56 5.24 -11.29 -8.80
N ILE A 57 6.02 -10.72 -7.86
CA ILE A 57 5.66 -10.61 -6.45
C ILE A 57 4.37 -9.79 -6.28
N SER A 58 4.29 -8.62 -6.93
CA SER A 58 3.13 -7.73 -6.85
C SER A 58 1.86 -8.41 -7.38
N LYS A 59 1.97 -9.14 -8.50
CA LYS A 59 0.87 -9.92 -9.08
C LYS A 59 0.39 -11.05 -8.16
N LYS A 60 1.30 -11.85 -7.61
CA LYS A 60 0.96 -12.95 -6.66
C LYS A 60 0.38 -12.38 -5.36
N GLY A 61 0.93 -11.27 -4.90
CA GLY A 61 0.53 -10.57 -3.70
C GLY A 61 -0.77 -9.77 -3.81
N ARG A 62 -1.19 -9.40 -5.03
CA ARG A 62 -2.32 -8.49 -5.30
C ARG A 62 -2.14 -7.10 -4.68
N PHE A 63 -0.93 -6.56 -4.80
CA PHE A 63 -0.56 -5.22 -4.32
C PHE A 63 0.38 -4.56 -5.34
N TYR A 64 0.76 -3.30 -5.09
CA TYR A 64 1.69 -2.55 -5.94
C TYR A 64 2.95 -2.15 -5.17
N PHE A 65 4.09 -2.05 -5.86
CA PHE A 65 5.30 -1.49 -5.29
C PHE A 65 5.39 0.01 -5.59
N SER A 66 5.88 0.77 -4.62
CA SER A 66 6.25 2.17 -4.77
C SER A 66 7.67 2.37 -4.25
N TYR A 67 8.52 3.03 -5.02
CA TYR A 67 9.93 3.24 -4.69
C TYR A 67 10.49 4.40 -5.51
N ASN A 68 11.60 4.98 -5.03
CA ASN A 68 12.41 5.86 -5.86
C ASN A 68 13.29 4.99 -6.79
N SER A 69 13.37 5.31 -8.07
CA SER A 69 14.25 4.63 -9.03
C SER A 69 15.72 4.72 -8.64
N ASP A 70 16.12 5.74 -7.87
CA ASP A 70 17.52 5.92 -7.45
C ASP A 70 17.99 4.85 -6.43
N ILE A 71 17.07 4.19 -5.72
CA ILE A 71 17.42 3.24 -4.65
C ILE A 71 17.45 1.78 -5.10
N ILE A 72 16.88 1.46 -6.27
CA ILE A 72 16.76 0.08 -6.78
C ILE A 72 17.16 0.06 -8.26
N ASN A 73 18.18 -0.75 -8.57
CA ASN A 73 18.54 -1.03 -9.96
C ASN A 73 17.61 -2.11 -10.54
N LEU A 74 16.68 -1.69 -11.40
CA LEU A 74 15.67 -2.55 -12.03
C LEU A 74 16.23 -3.53 -13.07
N ASP A 75 17.34 -3.16 -13.72
CA ASP A 75 17.99 -3.95 -14.76
C ASP A 75 18.88 -5.07 -14.20
N LYS A 76 19.19 -5.02 -12.89
CA LYS A 76 19.99 -6.07 -12.24
C LYS A 76 19.28 -7.41 -12.36
N LYS A 77 20.03 -8.41 -12.84
CA LYS A 77 19.57 -9.80 -12.83
C LYS A 77 19.77 -10.44 -11.47
N ILE A 78 18.76 -11.16 -11.01
CA ILE A 78 18.71 -11.82 -9.72
C ILE A 78 18.11 -13.21 -9.85
N SER A 79 18.52 -14.10 -8.94
CA SER A 79 17.96 -15.44 -8.81
C SER A 79 17.46 -15.62 -7.38
N ILE A 80 16.20 -15.96 -7.22
CA ILE A 80 15.57 -16.19 -5.92
C ILE A 80 14.56 -17.32 -6.02
N GLN A 81 14.65 -18.27 -5.09
CA GLN A 81 13.67 -19.32 -4.89
C GLN A 81 13.21 -19.28 -3.43
N LYS A 82 11.93 -18.99 -3.24
CA LYS A 82 11.30 -18.95 -1.91
C LYS A 82 9.91 -19.56 -2.02
N GLU A 83 9.57 -20.41 -1.07
CA GLU A 83 8.28 -21.08 -1.02
C GLU A 83 7.61 -20.79 0.31
N ASN A 84 6.29 -20.55 0.28
CA ASN A 84 5.47 -20.31 1.47
C ASN A 84 6.08 -19.27 2.45
N THR A 85 6.76 -18.27 1.89
CA THR A 85 7.54 -17.27 2.62
C THR A 85 6.77 -15.95 2.64
N THR A 86 6.87 -15.17 3.71
CA THR A 86 6.18 -13.88 3.77
C THR A 86 6.76 -12.89 2.76
N VAL A 87 5.94 -11.96 2.29
CA VAL A 87 6.39 -10.90 1.37
C VAL A 87 7.53 -10.08 2.00
N ASN A 88 7.47 -9.81 3.31
CA ASN A 88 8.53 -9.09 4.01
C ASN A 88 9.88 -9.81 3.92
N GLU A 89 9.92 -11.09 4.28
CA GLU A 89 11.13 -11.92 4.23
C GLU A 89 11.68 -12.05 2.79
N ILE A 90 10.80 -12.11 1.79
CA ILE A 90 11.21 -12.13 0.38
C ILE A 90 11.89 -10.82 0.00
N ILE A 91 11.35 -9.67 0.41
CA ILE A 91 11.93 -8.35 0.12
C ILE A 91 13.29 -8.21 0.83
N GLU A 92 13.38 -8.58 2.10
CA GLU A 92 14.64 -8.57 2.86
C GLU A 92 15.71 -9.44 2.21
N ALA A 93 15.34 -10.64 1.74
CA ALA A 93 16.23 -11.54 1.02
C ALA A 93 16.64 -10.98 -0.36
N LEU A 94 15.72 -10.32 -1.07
CA LEU A 94 15.97 -9.75 -2.40
C LEU A 94 17.03 -8.65 -2.37
N PHE A 95 17.02 -7.86 -1.30
CA PHE A 95 17.84 -6.66 -1.16
C PHE A 95 18.88 -6.75 -0.05
N GLU A 96 19.17 -7.95 0.47
CA GLU A 96 20.19 -8.17 1.51
C GLU A 96 19.99 -7.25 2.72
N GLN A 97 18.74 -7.01 3.15
CA GLN A 97 18.37 -6.11 4.26
C GLN A 97 18.73 -4.62 4.06
N LYS A 98 19.22 -4.22 2.88
CA LYS A 98 19.52 -2.81 2.53
C LYS A 98 18.28 -1.98 2.23
N ILE A 99 17.15 -2.63 2.02
CA ILE A 99 15.85 -2.02 1.70
C ILE A 99 14.82 -2.52 2.72
N SER A 100 14.08 -1.58 3.31
CA SER A 100 12.93 -1.87 4.19
C SER A 100 11.62 -1.68 3.43
N ALA A 101 10.59 -2.40 3.86
CA ALA A 101 9.26 -2.38 3.26
C ALA A 101 8.24 -1.80 4.25
N ILE A 102 7.40 -0.88 3.78
CA ILE A 102 6.30 -0.29 4.57
C ILE A 102 5.00 -0.49 3.81
N GLU A 103 4.00 -1.09 4.46
CA GLU A 103 2.68 -1.27 3.88
C GLU A 103 1.81 0.00 4.05
N THR A 104 1.10 0.39 3.00
CA THR A 104 0.16 1.52 3.01
C THR A 104 -0.96 1.25 2.02
N GLY A 105 -2.16 0.95 2.52
CA GLY A 105 -3.29 0.55 1.67
C GLY A 105 -2.95 -0.67 0.83
N ASN A 106 -3.00 -0.55 -0.50
CA ASN A 106 -2.62 -1.60 -1.45
C ASN A 106 -1.18 -1.48 -1.98
N TYR A 107 -0.34 -0.66 -1.33
CA TYR A 107 1.03 -0.39 -1.75
C TYR A 107 2.04 -0.90 -0.72
N ILE A 108 3.17 -1.39 -1.21
CA ILE A 108 4.39 -1.59 -0.45
C ILE A 108 5.40 -0.52 -0.89
N ILE A 109 5.77 0.34 0.04
CA ILE A 109 6.76 1.39 -0.16
C ILE A 109 8.13 0.82 0.22
N LEU A 110 9.05 0.76 -0.74
CA LEU A 110 10.44 0.35 -0.50
C LEU A 110 11.28 1.58 -0.15
N LYS A 111 12.07 1.49 0.92
CA LYS A 111 12.94 2.56 1.40
C LYS A 111 14.33 2.04 1.66
N LYS A 112 15.35 2.86 1.43
CA LYS A 112 16.73 2.52 1.82
C LYS A 112 16.79 2.39 3.35
N ASN A 113 17.33 1.27 3.81
CA ASN A 113 17.66 1.10 5.20
C ASN A 113 18.94 1.89 5.46
N THR A 114 18.82 3.07 6.07
CA THR A 114 19.98 3.78 6.62
C THR A 114 20.41 3.05 7.88
N ASN A 115 21.08 1.90 7.71
CA ASN A 115 21.81 1.29 8.81
C ASN A 115 23.07 2.13 9.03
N PRO A 116 23.27 2.77 10.18
CA PRO A 116 24.47 3.56 10.47
C PRO A 116 25.79 2.74 10.51
N GLN A 117 25.76 1.45 10.17
CA GLN A 117 26.88 0.53 10.33
C GLN A 117 27.63 0.17 9.03
N GLU A 118 27.37 0.84 7.91
CA GLU A 118 28.09 0.58 6.64
C GLU A 118 28.76 1.82 6.00
N GLU A 119 28.90 2.92 6.75
CA GLU A 119 29.67 4.11 6.39
C GLU A 119 30.93 4.28 7.25
N GLU A 120 31.75 3.24 7.41
CA GLU A 120 33.14 3.36 7.84
C GLU A 120 34.07 2.69 6.83
N LYS A 121 34.28 3.35 5.68
CA LYS A 121 35.55 3.18 4.96
C LYS A 121 36.50 4.24 5.50
N PRO A 122 37.74 3.89 5.92
CA PRO A 122 38.64 4.84 6.52
C PRO A 122 39.00 5.89 5.47
N VAL A 123 38.52 7.12 5.67
CA VAL A 123 39.10 8.29 5.01
C VAL A 123 40.47 8.47 5.63
N VAL A 124 41.48 7.83 5.05
CA VAL A 124 42.89 8.10 5.34
C VAL A 124 43.18 9.51 4.83
N ASN A 125 42.83 10.50 5.64
CA ASN A 125 43.34 11.85 5.46
C ASN A 125 44.78 11.85 5.95
N LYS A 126 45.70 11.69 4.99
CA LYS A 126 47.06 12.23 5.10
C LYS A 126 46.95 13.73 5.38
N LEU A 127 47.21 14.16 6.62
CA LEU A 127 47.70 15.51 6.87
C LEU A 127 48.82 15.45 7.89
N LYS A 128 49.97 15.95 7.42
CA LYS A 128 51.20 16.21 8.15
C LYS A 128 50.94 16.94 9.46
N GLN A 129 51.66 16.54 10.50
CA GLN A 129 52.61 17.38 11.24
C GLN A 129 53.55 16.48 12.03
#